data_AF-A0A1B9M7U9-F1
#
_entry.id   AF-A0A1B9M7U9-F1
#
_cell.length_a   1.000
_cell.length_b   1.000
_cell.length_c   1.000
_cell.angle_alpha   90.00
_cell.angle_beta   90.00
_cell.angle_gamma   90.00
#
_symmetry.space_group_name_H-M   'P 1'
#
loop_
_entity.id
_entity.type
_entity.pdbx_description
1 polymer ?
#
loop_
_entity_poly.entity_id
_entity_poly.type
_entity_poly.pdbx_seq_one_letter_code
_entity_poly.pdbx_strand_id
1 'polypeptide(L)'
;MKKGEKKKVGRPSELAECLVKAKQYLLGDYETFGDVVPSVAGLACYLGKHKSSMYEYAKQNKEFSDTLEAIKTLQENKLINGGLTSSFNPTITKLMLSNHGYSEKQEIDHQSSDGSMSPKPTRIELVTPAE
;
A
#
# COMPACT_ATOMS: atom_id res chain seq x y z
N MET A 1 18.01 18.44 -47.54
CA MET A 1 17.37 18.20 -46.22
C MET A 1 17.27 16.70 -45.98
N LYS A 2 18.18 16.11 -45.18
CA LYS A 2 18.11 14.68 -44.83
C LYS A 2 17.36 14.54 -43.50
N LYS A 3 16.31 13.73 -43.55
CA LYS A 3 15.37 13.37 -42.49
C LYS A 3 16.15 12.79 -41.30
N GLY A 4 16.04 13.42 -40.13
CA GLY A 4 16.67 12.94 -38.89
C GLY A 4 15.99 11.64 -38.43
N GLU A 5 16.74 10.55 -38.46
CA GLU A 5 16.35 9.30 -37.80
C GLU A 5 16.35 9.51 -36.28
N LYS A 6 15.17 9.41 -35.68
CA LYS A 6 15.03 9.37 -34.22
C LYS A 6 15.58 8.05 -33.71
N LYS A 7 16.85 8.03 -33.26
CA LYS A 7 17.39 6.94 -32.45
C LYS A 7 16.51 6.78 -31.21
N LYS A 8 15.96 5.58 -31.01
CA LYS A 8 15.29 5.17 -29.76
C LYS A 8 16.37 5.08 -28.67
N VAL A 9 16.64 6.19 -27.99
CA VAL A 9 17.58 6.24 -26.88
C VAL A 9 16.82 5.95 -25.58
N GLY A 10 16.75 4.67 -25.25
CA GLY A 10 16.45 4.16 -23.92
C GLY A 10 17.14 2.82 -23.85
N ARG A 11 18.33 2.78 -23.22
CA ARG A 11 19.24 1.63 -23.29
C ARG A 11 18.56 0.42 -22.63
N PRO A 12 18.26 -0.67 -23.35
CA PRO A 12 17.69 -1.88 -22.75
C PRO A 12 18.56 -2.49 -21.63
N SER A 13 19.79 -2.01 -21.42
CA SER A 13 20.65 -2.44 -20.30
C SER A 13 20.15 -1.94 -18.94
N GLU A 14 19.66 -0.70 -18.82
CA GLU A 14 19.31 -0.17 -17.49
C GLU A 14 18.10 -0.88 -16.89
N LEU A 15 17.09 -1.18 -17.71
CA LEU A 15 15.91 -1.93 -17.26
C LEU A 15 16.29 -3.37 -16.90
N ALA A 16 17.15 -4.01 -17.69
CA ALA A 16 17.64 -5.36 -17.41
C ALA A 16 18.47 -5.40 -16.12
N GLU A 17 19.36 -4.42 -15.91
CA GLU A 17 20.15 -4.27 -14.68
C GLU A 17 19.24 -4.03 -13.45
N CYS A 18 18.23 -3.17 -13.59
CA CYS A 18 17.25 -2.92 -12.53
C CYS A 18 16.43 -4.17 -12.21
N LEU A 19 16.09 -4.98 -13.21
CA LEU A 19 15.36 -6.22 -13.03
C LEU A 19 16.20 -7.26 -12.27
N VAL A 20 17.49 -7.40 -12.60
CA VAL A 20 18.40 -8.29 -11.86
C VAL A 20 18.48 -7.85 -10.40
N LYS A 21 18.70 -6.56 -10.14
CA LYS A 21 18.74 -6.00 -8.79
C LYS A 21 17.41 -6.12 -8.05
N ALA A 22 16.27 -5.98 -8.74
CA ALA A 22 14.96 -6.19 -8.13
C ALA A 22 14.73 -7.64 -7.72
N LYS A 23 15.21 -8.61 -8.51
CA LYS A 23 15.20 -10.03 -8.15
C LYS A 23 16.15 -10.32 -6.98
N GLN A 24 17.33 -9.69 -6.92
CA GLN A 24 18.23 -9.79 -5.77
C GLN A 24 17.60 -9.23 -4.49
N TYR A 25 16.99 -8.04 -4.59
CA TYR A 25 16.21 -7.46 -3.51
C TYR A 25 15.10 -8.40 -3.04
N LEU A 26 14.34 -9.03 -3.95
CA LEU A 26 13.33 -10.02 -3.60
C LEU A 26 13.90 -11.26 -2.88
N LEU A 27 15.10 -11.72 -3.28
CA LEU A 27 15.71 -12.94 -2.75
C LEU A 27 16.32 -12.80 -1.34
N GLY A 28 16.38 -11.58 -0.79
CA GLY A 28 16.85 -11.37 0.58
C GLY A 28 17.72 -10.14 0.78
N ASP A 29 18.20 -9.50 -0.29
CA ASP A 29 19.09 -8.34 -0.14
C ASP A 29 18.43 -7.17 0.59
N TYR A 30 17.10 -7.11 0.64
CA TYR A 30 16.38 -6.13 1.46
C TYR A 30 16.76 -6.21 2.94
N GLU A 31 17.01 -7.40 3.49
CA GLU A 31 17.42 -7.58 4.89
C GLU A 31 18.82 -7.01 5.12
N THR A 32 19.75 -7.27 4.18
CA THR A 32 21.11 -6.72 4.21
C THR A 32 21.12 -5.21 4.02
N PHE A 33 20.18 -4.68 3.23
CA PHE A 33 19.97 -3.24 3.06
C PHE A 33 19.43 -2.57 4.32
N GLY A 34 18.87 -3.36 5.26
CA GLY A 34 18.32 -2.89 6.54
C GLY A 34 16.80 -2.80 6.57
N ASP A 35 16.11 -3.22 5.51
CA ASP A 35 14.65 -3.30 5.51
C ASP A 35 14.18 -4.55 6.27
N VAL A 36 13.26 -4.37 7.22
CA VAL A 36 12.66 -5.48 7.97
C VAL A 36 11.64 -6.25 7.12
N VAL A 37 10.94 -5.53 6.24
CA VAL A 37 9.98 -6.07 5.28
C VAL A 37 10.26 -5.47 3.90
N PRO A 38 10.21 -6.27 2.83
CA PRO A 38 10.47 -5.75 1.49
C PRO A 38 9.33 -4.81 1.08
N SER A 39 9.62 -3.78 0.29
CA SER A 39 8.59 -2.86 -0.20
C SER A 39 8.98 -2.22 -1.53
N VAL A 40 8.00 -1.68 -2.27
CA VAL A 40 8.29 -0.92 -3.50
C VAL A 40 9.13 0.32 -3.21
N ALA A 41 8.95 0.94 -2.03
CA ALA A 41 9.75 2.08 -1.61
C ALA A 41 11.20 1.65 -1.31
N GLY A 42 11.38 0.56 -0.55
CA GLY A 42 12.71 -0.01 -0.25
C GLY A 42 13.45 -0.44 -1.51
N LEU A 43 12.76 -1.09 -2.46
CA LEU A 43 13.33 -1.39 -3.77
C LEU A 43 13.78 -0.12 -4.52
N ALA A 44 12.97 0.93 -4.50
CA ALA A 44 13.32 2.20 -5.15
C ALA A 44 14.58 2.82 -4.51
N CYS A 45 14.69 2.79 -3.18
CA CYS A 45 15.89 3.20 -2.44
C CYS A 45 17.10 2.33 -2.79
N TYR A 46 16.95 1.01 -2.81
CA TYR A 46 18.00 0.05 -3.18
C TYR A 46 18.53 0.29 -4.60
N LEU A 47 17.65 0.63 -5.54
CA LEU A 47 18.01 0.94 -6.92
C LEU A 47 18.50 2.39 -7.13
N GLY A 48 18.38 3.26 -6.12
CA GLY A 48 18.69 4.69 -6.25
C GLY A 48 17.77 5.43 -7.24
N LYS A 49 16.49 5.02 -7.32
CA LYS A 49 15.52 5.56 -8.28
C LYS A 49 14.25 6.04 -7.57
N HIS A 50 13.44 6.80 -8.29
CA HIS A 50 12.15 7.26 -7.77
C HIS A 50 11.12 6.13 -7.77
N LYS A 51 10.19 6.15 -6.81
CA LYS A 51 9.12 5.13 -6.69
C LYS A 51 8.25 5.05 -7.95
N SER A 52 8.00 6.19 -8.62
CA SER A 52 7.23 6.21 -9.88
C SER A 52 7.88 5.39 -10.99
N SER A 53 9.22 5.39 -11.06
CA SER A 53 9.96 4.63 -12.07
C SER A 53 9.74 3.12 -11.95
N MET A 54 9.51 2.60 -10.73
CA MET A 54 9.20 1.18 -10.53
C MET A 54 7.91 0.78 -11.26
N TYR A 55 6.87 1.63 -11.17
CA TYR A 55 5.60 1.38 -11.85
C TYR A 55 5.70 1.58 -13.37
N GLU A 56 6.54 2.52 -13.82
CA GLU A 56 6.83 2.69 -15.25
C GLU A 56 7.56 1.46 -15.82
N TYR A 57 8.50 0.88 -15.07
CA TYR A 57 9.20 -0.33 -15.46
C TYR A 57 8.27 -1.55 -15.50
N ALA A 58 7.34 -1.66 -14.54
CA ALA A 58 6.32 -2.71 -14.55
C ALA A 58 5.41 -2.64 -15.79
N LYS A 59 5.08 -1.44 -16.26
CA LYS A 59 4.30 -1.26 -17.51
C LYS A 59 5.07 -1.69 -18.75
N GLN A 60 6.40 -1.57 -18.73
CA GLN A 60 7.27 -1.85 -19.88
C GLN A 60 7.73 -3.31 -19.93
N ASN A 61 7.84 -3.98 -18.78
CA ASN A 61 8.35 -5.34 -18.69
C ASN A 61 7.51 -6.17 -17.71
N LYS A 62 6.91 -7.24 -18.23
CA LYS A 62 6.08 -8.18 -17.46
C LYS A 62 6.86 -8.83 -16.31
N GLU A 63 8.10 -9.26 -16.52
CA GLU A 63 8.91 -9.86 -15.46
C GLU A 63 9.18 -8.87 -14.31
N PHE A 64 9.34 -7.59 -14.63
CA PHE A 64 9.50 -6.57 -13.60
C PHE A 64 8.20 -6.38 -12.82
N SER A 65 7.06 -6.38 -13.51
CA SER A 65 5.73 -6.37 -12.88
C SER A 65 5.55 -7.57 -11.95
N ASP A 66 5.85 -8.78 -12.42
CA ASP A 66 5.76 -10.01 -11.64
C ASP A 66 6.70 -9.96 -10.42
N THR A 67 7.88 -9.36 -10.56
CA THR A 67 8.82 -9.16 -9.45
C THR A 67 8.27 -8.18 -8.41
N LEU A 68 7.61 -7.09 -8.82
CA LEU A 68 6.98 -6.16 -7.88
C LEU A 68 5.82 -6.80 -7.12
N GLU A 69 5.01 -7.62 -7.79
CA GLU A 69 3.92 -8.36 -7.15
C GLU A 69 4.50 -9.40 -6.18
N ALA A 70 5.55 -10.13 -6.56
CA ALA A 70 6.23 -11.06 -5.65
C ALA A 70 6.81 -10.35 -4.40
N ILE A 71 7.35 -9.14 -4.55
CA ILE A 71 7.80 -8.30 -3.43
C ILE A 71 6.63 -7.97 -2.49
N LYS A 72 5.46 -7.61 -3.03
CA LYS A 72 4.27 -7.34 -2.21
C LYS A 72 3.77 -8.59 -1.51
N THR A 73 3.73 -9.74 -2.19
CA THR A 73 3.32 -11.02 -1.58
C THR A 73 4.27 -11.42 -0.46
N LEU A 74 5.58 -11.24 -0.64
CA LEU A 74 6.56 -11.50 0.42
C LEU A 74 6.38 -10.53 1.59
N GLN A 75 6.11 -9.26 1.32
CA GLN A 75 5.79 -8.27 2.35
C GLN A 75 4.57 -8.69 3.16
N GLU A 76 3.47 -9.06 2.49
CA GLU A 76 2.24 -9.53 3.13
C GLU A 76 2.52 -10.74 4.05
N ASN A 77 3.22 -11.75 3.52
CA ASN A 77 3.57 -12.94 4.29
C ASN A 77 4.40 -12.61 5.53
N LYS A 78 5.42 -11.75 5.40
CA LYS A 78 6.23 -11.31 6.54
C LYS A 78 5.42 -10.53 7.57
N LEU A 79 4.53 -9.64 7.13
CA LEU A 79 3.68 -8.87 8.03
C LEU A 79 2.74 -9.76 8.85
N ILE A 80 2.13 -10.77 8.22
CA ILE A 80 1.27 -11.75 8.92
C ILE A 80 2.10 -12.48 9.98
N ASN A 81 3.24 -13.08 9.59
CA ASN A 81 4.08 -13.83 10.53
C ASN A 81 4.64 -12.95 11.65
N GLY A 82 5.11 -11.74 11.33
CA GLY A 82 5.67 -10.81 12.29
C GLY A 82 4.63 -10.24 13.26
N GLY A 83 3.40 -10.01 12.78
CA GLY A 83 2.26 -9.64 13.62
C GLY A 83 1.85 -10.77 14.56
N LEU A 84 1.75 -12.00 14.06
CA LEU A 84 1.37 -13.18 14.88
C LEU A 84 2.43 -13.52 15.94
N THR A 85 3.70 -13.31 15.63
CA THR A 85 4.81 -13.52 16.59
C THR A 85 5.02 -12.33 17.53
N SER A 86 4.22 -11.26 17.41
CA SER A 86 4.40 -10.00 18.15
C SER A 86 5.78 -9.35 17.98
N SER A 87 6.50 -9.69 16.91
CA SER A 87 7.80 -9.10 16.59
C SER A 87 7.66 -7.74 15.88
N PHE A 88 6.51 -7.49 15.26
CA PHE A 88 6.19 -6.22 14.61
C PHE A 88 5.20 -5.40 15.42
N ASN A 89 5.27 -4.08 15.27
CA ASN A 89 4.30 -3.17 15.87
C ASN A 89 2.89 -3.43 15.29
N PRO A 90 1.89 -3.82 16.11
CA PRO A 90 0.57 -4.22 15.61
C PRO A 90 -0.16 -3.13 14.81
N THR A 91 0.00 -1.86 15.20
CA THR A 91 -0.64 -0.72 14.51
C THR A 91 -0.08 -0.54 13.10
N ILE A 92 1.24 -0.61 12.96
CA ILE A 92 1.91 -0.50 11.66
C ILE A 92 1.59 -1.72 10.80
N THR A 93 1.64 -2.92 11.38
CA THR A 93 1.31 -4.16 10.68
C THR A 93 -0.12 -4.13 10.13
N LYS A 94 -1.10 -3.70 10.94
CA LYS A 94 -2.49 -3.54 10.52
C LYS A 94 -2.62 -2.55 9.35
N LEU A 95 -2.00 -1.37 9.47
CA LEU A 95 -2.02 -0.37 8.39
C LEU A 95 -1.44 -0.91 7.08
N MET A 96 -0.32 -1.65 7.16
CA MET A 96 0.28 -2.23 5.96
C MET A 96 -0.55 -3.37 5.38
N LEU A 97 -1.12 -4.24 6.21
CA LEU A 97 -2.04 -5.30 5.77
C LEU A 97 -3.29 -4.72 5.10
N SER A 98 -3.78 -3.54 5.51
CA SER A 98 -4.87 -2.89 4.80
C SER A 98 -4.55 -2.52 3.35
N ASN A 99 -3.29 -2.25 3.02
CA ASN A 99 -2.87 -2.07 1.62
C ASN A 99 -2.89 -3.37 0.81
N HIS A 100 -2.91 -4.52 1.47
CA HIS A 100 -3.03 -5.87 0.88
C HIS A 100 -4.49 -6.37 0.86
N GLY A 101 -5.46 -5.52 1.17
CA GLY A 101 -6.89 -5.86 1.11
C GLY A 101 -7.49 -6.40 2.40
N TYR A 102 -6.71 -6.47 3.49
CA TYR A 102 -7.27 -6.83 4.79
C TYR A 102 -8.06 -5.66 5.38
N SER A 103 -9.28 -5.94 5.82
CA SER A 103 -10.13 -4.96 6.49
C SER A 103 -10.58 -5.51 7.83
N GLU A 104 -10.58 -4.65 8.83
CA GLU A 104 -11.25 -4.93 10.10
C GLU A 104 -12.69 -4.45 9.98
N LYS A 105 -13.64 -5.31 10.35
CA LYS A 105 -15.04 -4.94 10.48
C LYS A 105 -15.35 -4.80 11.97
N GLN A 106 -15.99 -3.71 12.34
CA GLN A 106 -16.50 -3.50 13.69
C GLN A 106 -18.01 -3.45 13.63
N GLU A 107 -18.66 -4.33 14.38
CA GLU A 107 -20.10 -4.24 14.64
C GLU A 107 -20.30 -3.33 15.86
N ILE A 108 -20.89 -2.16 15.62
CA ILE A 108 -21.18 -1.18 16.67
C ILE A 108 -22.68 -1.23 16.92
N ASP A 109 -23.07 -1.68 18.10
CA ASP A 109 -24.44 -1.55 18.57
C ASP A 109 -24.66 -0.13 19.11
N HIS A 110 -25.64 0.57 18.53
CA HIS A 110 -26.02 1.93 18.92
C HIS A 110 -27.18 1.93 19.93
N GLN A 111 -27.37 0.85 20.68
CA GLN A 111 -28.35 0.81 21.77
C GLN A 111 -27.80 1.51 23.02
N SER A 112 -28.47 2.58 23.43
CA SER A 112 -28.25 3.16 24.76
C SER A 112 -29.16 2.47 25.76
N SER A 113 -28.59 1.75 26.74
CA SER A 113 -29.36 1.09 27.81
C SER A 113 -30.13 2.09 28.69
N ASP A 114 -29.73 3.37 28.67
CA ASP A 114 -30.35 4.45 29.46
C ASP A 114 -31.44 5.24 28.72
N GLY A 115 -31.75 4.91 27.45
CA GLY A 115 -32.77 5.60 26.65
C GLY A 115 -32.43 7.02 26.21
N SER A 116 -31.22 7.53 26.46
CA SER A 116 -30.80 8.90 26.09
C SER A 116 -30.80 9.15 24.57
N MET A 117 -30.68 8.08 23.78
CA MET A 117 -30.69 8.10 22.31
C MET A 117 -32.10 7.88 21.70
N SER A 118 -33.15 7.75 22.52
CA SER A 118 -34.52 7.65 22.03
C SER A 118 -35.05 9.03 21.60
N PRO A 119 -35.79 9.12 20.47
CA PRO A 119 -36.34 10.40 20.02
C PRO A 119 -37.29 10.97 21.08
N LYS A 120 -36.95 12.16 21.60
CA LYS A 120 -37.80 12.88 22.56
C LYS A 120 -39.07 13.36 21.83
N PRO A 121 -40.25 13.28 22.45
CA PRO A 121 -41.48 13.73 21.83
C PRO A 121 -41.43 15.24 21.56
N THR A 122 -41.72 15.63 20.32
CA THR A 122 -41.82 17.04 19.93
C THR A 122 -43.10 17.64 20.51
N ARG A 123 -42.98 18.67 21.34
CA ARG A 123 -44.12 19.46 21.86
C ARG A 123 -44.40 20.61 20.89
N ILE A 124 -45.61 20.66 20.35
CA ILE A 124 -46.10 21.78 19.52
C ILE A 124 -47.10 22.57 20.36
N GLU A 125 -46.86 23.86 20.55
CA GLU A 125 -47.78 24.78 21.22
C GLU A 125 -48.48 25.67 20.20
N LEU A 126 -49.80 25.64 20.18
CA LEU A 126 -50.62 26.52 19.37
C LEU A 126 -50.98 27.75 20.22
N VAL A 127 -50.47 28.92 19.84
CA VAL A 127 -50.83 30.21 20.43
C VAL A 127 -51.84 30.93 19.54
N THR A 128 -52.90 31.47 20.13
CA THR A 128 -53.85 32.34 19.43
C THR A 128 -53.25 33.73 19.24
N PRO A 129 -53.56 34.44 18.14
CA PRO A 129 -53.13 35.83 17.96
C PRO A 129 -53.74 36.71 19.06
N ALA A 130 -52.94 37.64 19.60
CA ALA A 130 -53.45 38.67 20.50
C ALA A 130 -54.39 39.62 19.73
N GLU A 131 -55.54 39.91 20.32
CA GLU A 131 -56.58 40.82 19.81
C GLU A 131 -56.13 42.28 19.80
#